data_AF-A0A8J7QSZ3-F1
#
_entry.id   AF-A0A8J7QSZ3-F1
#
_cell.length_a   1.000
_cell.length_b   1.000
_cell.length_c   1.000
_cell.angle_alpha   90.00
_cell.angle_beta   90.00
_cell.angle_gamma   90.00
#
_symmetry.space_group_name_H-M   'P 1'
#
loop_
_entity.id
_entity.type
_entity.pdbx_description
1 polymer ?
#
loop_
_entity_poly.entity_id
_entity_poly.type
_entity_poly.pdbx_seq_one_letter_code
_entity_poly.pdbx_strand_id
1 'polypeptide(L)'
;MKLHLTEAQLLQEWRLRYLPQPVNAGCSVTASSGYDMESIIKARMRDWYSRLVAAADPAMLAPVEIGDRLTLTIADDGTGIVNLPEETVKVLAVEMEGWRRAATVTADPLSRIALRQRSPYSRGCPESPVAVIDGSKMRLYTPAPGAASLSVKAIIDEPDIYHIDSAALATIQSFYTEITP
;
A
#
# COMPACT_ATOMS: atom_id res chain seq x y z
N MET A 1 -9.22 -0.23 11.76
CA MET A 1 -8.22 0.54 12.54
C MET A 1 -6.90 0.36 11.83
N LYS A 2 -6.20 1.45 11.47
CA LYS A 2 -4.92 1.35 10.76
C LYS A 2 -3.81 0.97 11.72
N LEU A 3 -3.01 -0.01 11.32
CA LEU A 3 -1.95 -0.64 12.11
C LEU A 3 -0.63 -0.58 11.33
N HIS A 4 0.44 -0.28 12.06
CA HIS A 4 1.81 -0.33 11.58
C HIS A 4 2.55 -1.30 12.48
N LEU A 5 2.74 -2.53 12.00
CA LEU A 5 3.26 -3.63 12.80
C LEU A 5 4.67 -3.99 12.34
N THR A 6 5.56 -4.26 13.29
CA THR A 6 6.84 -4.91 12.97
C THR A 6 6.65 -6.38 12.66
N GLU A 7 7.63 -7.03 12.05
CA GLU A 7 7.61 -8.50 11.83
C GLU A 7 7.28 -9.27 13.13
N ALA A 8 7.88 -8.88 14.25
CA ALA A 8 7.65 -9.54 15.54
C ALA A 8 6.21 -9.38 16.04
N GLN A 9 5.62 -8.19 15.85
CA GLN A 9 4.23 -7.92 16.24
C GLN A 9 3.24 -8.65 15.35
N LEU A 10 3.47 -8.65 14.03
CA LEU A 10 2.62 -9.38 13.08
C LEU A 10 2.72 -10.89 13.33
N LEU A 11 3.91 -11.41 13.64
CA LEU A 11 4.11 -12.81 14.00
C LEU A 11 3.34 -13.19 15.28
N GLN A 12 3.27 -12.30 16.27
CA GLN A 12 2.46 -12.51 17.47
C GLN A 12 0.96 -12.57 17.13
N GLU A 13 0.47 -11.66 16.29
CA GLU A 13 -0.91 -11.66 15.80
C GLU A 13 -1.24 -12.94 15.01
N TRP A 14 -0.29 -13.44 14.22
CA TRP A 14 -0.39 -14.73 13.56
C TRP A 14 -0.45 -15.87 14.57
N ARG A 15 0.43 -15.91 15.57
CA ARG A 15 0.41 -16.96 16.62
C ARG A 15 -0.94 -17.00 17.34
N LEU A 16 -1.55 -15.86 17.64
CA LEU A 16 -2.84 -15.78 18.32
C LEU A 16 -4.02 -16.29 17.49
N ARG A 17 -4.01 -16.08 16.16
CA ARG A 17 -5.13 -16.42 15.27
C ARG A 17 -4.97 -17.75 14.53
N TYR A 18 -3.72 -18.08 14.20
CA TYR A 18 -3.36 -19.27 13.46
C TYR A 18 -3.31 -20.51 14.35
N LEU A 19 -2.91 -20.33 15.62
CA LEU A 19 -2.90 -21.38 16.64
C LEU A 19 -3.91 -21.00 17.74
N PRO A 20 -5.01 -21.74 17.91
CA PRO A 20 -5.87 -21.54 19.07
C PRO A 20 -5.06 -21.78 20.34
N GLN A 21 -5.10 -20.83 21.28
CA GLN A 21 -4.47 -21.03 22.58
C GLN A 21 -5.13 -22.24 23.26
N PRO A 22 -4.36 -23.22 23.76
CA PRO A 22 -4.94 -24.25 24.61
C PRO A 22 -5.53 -23.58 25.85
N VAL A 23 -6.73 -24.02 26.26
CA VAL A 23 -7.33 -23.58 27.52
C VAL A 23 -6.32 -23.85 28.63
N ASN A 24 -5.91 -22.80 29.35
CA ASN A 24 -4.99 -22.89 30.47
C ASN A 24 -5.59 -23.75 31.59
N ALA A 25 -5.38 -25.06 31.52
CA ALA A 25 -5.67 -26.01 32.60
C ALA A 25 -4.50 -26.12 33.61
N GLY A 26 -3.62 -25.12 33.65
CA GLY A 26 -2.41 -25.13 34.50
C GLY A 26 -1.26 -25.99 33.98
N CYS A 27 -1.32 -26.45 32.73
CA CYS A 27 -0.26 -27.25 32.10
C CYS A 27 0.38 -26.48 30.93
N SER A 28 1.71 -26.44 30.87
CA SER A 28 2.44 -26.04 29.67
C SER A 28 2.49 -27.22 28.69
N VAL A 29 1.97 -27.03 27.48
CA VAL A 29 2.06 -28.03 26.41
C VAL A 29 3.20 -27.62 25.48
N THR A 30 4.29 -28.38 25.51
CA THR A 30 5.40 -28.22 24.56
C THR A 30 5.32 -29.35 23.53
N ALA A 31 4.93 -29.03 22.30
CA ALA A 31 4.96 -29.98 21.20
C ALA A 31 6.26 -29.81 20.41
N SER A 32 7.19 -30.75 20.56
CA SER A 32 8.39 -30.82 19.72
C SER A 32 8.09 -31.63 18.47
N SER A 33 7.83 -30.94 17.36
CA SER A 33 7.81 -31.56 16.04
C SER A 33 9.21 -31.49 15.41
N GLY A 34 9.52 -32.38 14.46
CA GLY A 34 10.77 -32.30 13.68
C GLY A 34 10.84 -31.12 12.71
N TYR A 35 9.80 -30.29 12.64
CA TYR A 35 9.69 -29.17 11.71
C TYR A 35 9.90 -27.84 12.44
N ASP A 36 10.59 -26.91 11.78
CA ASP A 36 10.70 -25.53 12.23
C ASP A 36 9.38 -24.77 11.95
N MET A 37 8.45 -24.89 12.88
CA MET A 37 7.14 -24.25 12.81
C MET A 37 7.23 -22.72 12.73
N GLU A 38 8.23 -22.09 13.34
CA GLU A 38 8.36 -20.64 13.30
C GLU A 38 8.70 -20.16 11.89
N SER A 39 9.66 -20.82 11.25
CA SER A 39 10.04 -20.52 9.85
C SER A 39 8.87 -20.74 8.88
N ILE A 40 8.07 -21.80 9.10
CA ILE A 40 6.86 -22.05 8.28
C ILE A 40 5.82 -20.93 8.46
N ILE A 41 5.55 -20.51 9.70
CA ILE A 41 4.60 -19.42 9.96
C ILE A 41 5.09 -18.10 9.35
N LYS A 42 6.39 -17.78 9.49
CA LYS A 42 6.98 -16.58 8.88
C LYS A 42 6.86 -16.57 7.35
N ALA A 43 7.13 -17.70 6.69
CA ALA A 43 6.98 -17.82 5.24
C ALA A 43 5.52 -17.55 4.81
N ARG A 44 4.55 -18.19 5.49
CA ARG A 44 3.11 -18.01 5.21
C ARG A 44 2.63 -16.60 5.47
N MET A 45 3.13 -15.97 6.54
CA MET A 45 2.85 -14.57 6.86
C MET A 45 3.29 -13.64 5.74
N ARG A 46 4.51 -13.85 5.20
CA ARG A 46 5.03 -13.07 4.06
C ARG A 46 4.18 -13.31 2.81
N ASP A 47 3.88 -14.56 2.47
CA ASP A 47 3.05 -14.89 1.30
C ASP A 47 1.63 -14.33 1.39
N TRP A 48 1.05 -14.28 2.60
CA TRP A 48 -0.23 -13.64 2.84
C TRP A 48 -0.15 -12.13 2.64
N TYR A 49 0.87 -11.48 3.21
CA TYR A 49 1.03 -10.03 3.09
C TYR A 49 1.31 -9.59 1.65
N SER A 50 2.19 -10.28 0.93
CA SER A 50 2.47 -9.97 -0.48
C SER A 50 1.21 -10.08 -1.36
N ARG A 51 0.35 -11.08 -1.10
CA ARG A 51 -0.95 -11.19 -1.78
C ARG A 51 -1.90 -10.07 -1.41
N LEU A 52 -1.93 -9.69 -0.12
CA LEU A 52 -2.77 -8.60 0.37
C LEU A 52 -2.39 -7.28 -0.32
N VAL A 53 -1.10 -6.96 -0.35
CA VAL A 53 -0.57 -5.73 -0.96
C VAL A 53 -0.81 -5.68 -2.48
N ALA A 54 -0.69 -6.82 -3.16
CA ALA A 54 -0.89 -6.90 -4.61
C ALA A 54 -2.35 -6.82 -5.06
N ALA A 55 -3.29 -7.44 -4.33
CA ALA A 55 -4.63 -7.71 -4.83
C ALA A 55 -5.79 -7.27 -3.92
N ALA A 56 -5.54 -6.94 -2.64
CA ALA A 56 -6.63 -6.63 -1.73
C ALA A 56 -7.25 -5.26 -1.97
N ASP A 57 -8.46 -5.09 -1.43
CA ASP A 57 -9.11 -3.79 -1.34
C ASP A 57 -8.21 -2.83 -0.54
N PRO A 58 -7.93 -1.62 -1.05
CA PRO A 58 -7.21 -0.58 -0.30
C PRO A 58 -7.75 -0.31 1.12
N ALA A 59 -9.03 -0.60 1.38
CA ALA A 59 -9.62 -0.49 2.72
C ALA A 59 -8.94 -1.41 3.75
N MET A 60 -8.40 -2.56 3.32
CA MET A 60 -7.69 -3.54 4.16
C MET A 60 -6.23 -3.15 4.44
N LEU A 61 -5.70 -2.15 3.76
CA LEU A 61 -4.32 -1.67 3.92
C LEU A 61 -4.29 -0.37 4.71
N ALA A 62 -3.11 0.02 5.20
CA ALA A 62 -2.90 1.32 5.85
C ALA A 62 -2.07 2.24 4.95
N PRO A 63 -2.70 3.10 4.13
CA PRO A 63 -1.97 4.03 3.27
C PRO A 63 -1.11 4.97 4.13
N VAL A 64 0.11 5.23 3.66
CA VAL A 64 1.08 6.12 4.28
C VAL A 64 1.16 7.41 3.46
N GLU A 65 1.28 8.53 4.15
CA GLU A 65 1.57 9.82 3.54
C GLU A 65 3.06 9.89 3.17
N ILE A 66 3.37 10.05 1.88
CA ILE A 66 4.73 10.11 1.36
C ILE A 66 5.08 11.45 0.73
N GLY A 67 4.20 12.46 0.81
CA GLY A 67 4.44 13.79 0.24
C GLY A 67 5.83 14.37 0.54
N ASP A 68 6.27 14.27 1.81
CA ASP A 68 7.55 14.79 2.27
C ASP A 68 8.78 14.06 1.71
N ARG A 69 8.61 12.84 1.20
CA ARG A 69 9.67 12.04 0.57
C ARG A 69 9.80 12.31 -0.93
N LEU A 70 8.86 13.07 -1.50
CA LEU A 70 8.76 13.29 -2.94
C LEU A 70 9.32 14.66 -3.33
N THR A 71 9.99 14.71 -4.47
CA THR A 71 10.42 15.96 -5.10
C THR A 71 9.67 16.18 -6.39
N LEU A 72 8.96 17.30 -6.48
CA LEU A 72 8.27 17.74 -7.69
C LEU A 72 9.21 18.54 -8.58
N THR A 73 9.35 18.11 -9.82
CA THR A 73 10.06 18.84 -10.88
C THR A 73 9.06 19.27 -11.95
N ILE A 74 9.16 20.50 -12.45
CA ILE A 74 8.28 20.98 -13.52
C ILE A 74 9.07 20.92 -14.83
N ALA A 75 8.55 20.18 -15.81
CA ALA A 75 9.11 20.11 -17.16
C ALA A 75 8.73 21.33 -18.01
N ASP A 76 9.42 21.53 -19.13
CA ASP A 76 9.25 22.69 -20.03
C ASP A 76 7.82 22.82 -20.60
N ASP A 77 7.08 21.72 -20.69
CA ASP A 77 5.69 21.66 -21.15
C ASP A 77 4.66 22.00 -20.03
N GLY A 78 5.17 22.31 -18.82
CA GLY A 78 4.38 22.56 -17.62
C GLY A 78 3.89 21.31 -16.92
N THR A 79 4.35 20.12 -17.30
CA THR A 79 4.01 18.86 -16.63
C THR A 79 4.85 18.71 -15.35
N GLY A 80 4.21 18.39 -14.24
CA GLY A 80 4.88 18.00 -13.00
C GLY A 80 5.37 16.55 -13.08
N ILE A 81 6.62 16.30 -12.75
CA ILE A 81 7.23 14.97 -12.70
C ILE A 81 7.71 14.72 -11.28
N VAL A 82 7.28 13.59 -10.73
CA VAL A 82 7.66 13.10 -9.41
C VAL A 82 8.18 11.68 -9.55
N ASN A 83 9.33 11.39 -8.93
CA ASN A 83 9.82 10.02 -8.82
C ASN A 83 9.28 9.41 -7.52
N LEU A 84 8.60 8.27 -7.64
CA LEU A 84 8.11 7.48 -6.52
C LEU A 84 9.25 6.61 -5.98
N PRO A 85 9.35 6.43 -4.65
CA PRO A 85 10.26 5.45 -4.04
C PRO A 85 10.00 4.03 -4.57
N GLU A 86 11.03 3.20 -4.63
CA GLU A 86 10.95 1.83 -5.16
C GLU A 86 10.01 0.94 -4.33
N GLU A 87 9.86 1.26 -3.05
CA GLU A 87 8.98 0.59 -2.09
C GLU A 87 7.49 0.91 -2.34
N THR A 88 7.19 1.87 -3.24
CA THR A 88 5.81 2.26 -3.54
C THR A 88 5.13 1.22 -4.41
N VAL A 89 4.15 0.50 -3.83
CA VAL A 89 3.39 -0.49 -4.58
C VAL A 89 2.24 0.16 -5.35
N LYS A 90 1.49 1.04 -4.69
CA LYS A 90 0.29 1.65 -5.29
C LYS A 90 -0.04 2.99 -4.68
N VAL A 91 -0.19 4.00 -5.52
CA VAL A 91 -0.69 5.32 -5.10
C VAL A 91 -2.23 5.31 -5.12
N LEU A 92 -2.83 5.83 -4.05
CA LEU A 92 -4.29 5.84 -3.87
C LEU A 92 -4.89 7.23 -4.02
N ALA A 93 -4.21 8.24 -3.51
CA ALA A 93 -4.66 9.63 -3.60
C ALA A 93 -3.46 10.57 -3.76
N VAL A 94 -3.66 11.60 -4.57
CA VAL A 94 -2.69 12.67 -4.78
C VAL A 94 -3.43 13.99 -4.65
N GLU A 95 -2.94 14.85 -3.78
CA GLU A 95 -3.44 16.18 -3.52
C GLU A 95 -2.28 17.16 -3.63
N MET A 96 -2.55 18.34 -4.18
CA MET A 96 -1.54 19.38 -4.34
C MET A 96 -2.16 20.71 -3.98
N GLU A 97 -1.37 21.57 -3.37
CA GLU A 97 -1.76 22.96 -3.17
C GLU A 97 -2.17 23.62 -4.50
N GLY A 98 -3.30 24.32 -4.48
CA GLY A 98 -3.89 24.95 -5.67
C GLY A 98 -4.90 24.07 -6.43
N TRP A 99 -4.99 22.78 -6.15
CA TRP A 99 -6.09 21.95 -6.65
C TRP A 99 -7.35 22.08 -5.79
N ARG A 100 -8.52 22.02 -6.43
CA ARG A 100 -9.81 22.09 -5.71
C ARG A 100 -10.29 20.73 -5.20
N ARG A 101 -9.65 19.65 -5.64
CA ARG A 101 -9.93 18.27 -5.23
C ARG A 101 -8.72 17.37 -5.49
N ALA A 102 -8.72 16.18 -4.88
CA ALA A 102 -7.76 15.13 -5.18
C ALA A 102 -7.75 14.76 -6.66
N ALA A 103 -6.57 14.41 -7.16
CA ALA A 103 -6.40 13.96 -8.54
C ALA A 103 -7.02 12.60 -8.79
N THR A 104 -7.51 12.43 -10.01
CA THR A 104 -7.83 11.11 -10.54
C THR A 104 -6.51 10.40 -10.84
N VAL A 105 -6.22 9.34 -10.08
CA VAL A 105 -5.00 8.55 -10.22
C VAL A 105 -5.25 7.41 -11.21
N THR A 106 -4.34 7.24 -12.17
CA THR A 106 -4.33 6.07 -13.07
C THR A 106 -2.91 5.51 -13.19
N ALA A 107 -2.77 4.20 -13.02
CA ALA A 107 -1.52 3.48 -13.21
C ALA A 107 -1.40 2.84 -14.61
N ASP A 108 -2.39 3.06 -15.48
CA ASP A 108 -2.34 2.63 -16.87
C ASP A 108 -2.06 3.83 -17.78
N PRO A 109 -0.84 3.95 -18.35
CA PRO A 109 -0.46 5.05 -19.22
C PRO A 109 -1.20 5.03 -20.57
N LEU A 110 -1.82 3.90 -20.93
CA LEU A 110 -2.63 3.75 -22.15
C LEU A 110 -4.13 3.98 -21.90
N SER A 111 -4.53 4.20 -20.64
CA SER A 111 -5.92 4.47 -20.31
C SER A 111 -6.42 5.73 -21.01
N ARG A 112 -7.73 5.78 -21.28
CA ARG A 112 -8.36 6.97 -21.90
C ARG A 112 -8.09 8.25 -21.09
N ILE A 113 -7.99 8.13 -19.76
CA ILE A 113 -7.71 9.26 -18.86
C ILE A 113 -6.28 9.75 -19.07
N ALA A 114 -5.31 8.84 -19.13
CA ALA A 114 -3.90 9.16 -19.37
C ALA A 114 -3.68 9.74 -20.78
N LEU A 115 -4.28 9.15 -21.81
CA LEU A 115 -4.15 9.62 -23.19
C LEU A 115 -4.66 11.05 -23.39
N ARG A 116 -5.74 11.44 -22.69
CA ARG A 116 -6.26 12.82 -22.71
C ARG A 116 -5.26 13.84 -22.18
N GLN A 117 -4.33 13.44 -21.32
CA GLN A 117 -3.34 14.36 -20.76
C GLN A 117 -2.26 14.77 -21.76
N ARG A 118 -2.11 14.02 -22.86
CA ARG A 118 -1.09 14.31 -23.88
C ARG A 118 -1.38 15.57 -24.70
N SER A 119 -2.64 16.02 -24.73
CA SER A 119 -3.02 17.24 -25.44
C SER A 119 -3.25 18.39 -24.46
N PRO A 120 -2.67 19.58 -24.69
CA PRO A 120 -2.88 20.76 -23.86
C PRO A 120 -4.36 21.17 -23.72
N TYR A 121 -5.21 20.80 -24.68
CA TYR A 121 -6.62 21.16 -24.73
C TYR A 121 -7.54 20.15 -24.03
N SER A 122 -7.06 18.95 -23.72
CA SER A 122 -7.84 17.91 -23.05
C SER A 122 -7.24 17.42 -21.74
N ARG A 123 -6.06 17.92 -21.36
CA ARG A 123 -5.47 17.66 -20.05
C ARG A 123 -6.35 18.18 -18.94
N GLY A 124 -6.19 17.60 -17.75
CA GLY A 124 -6.86 18.03 -16.54
C GLY A 124 -6.57 19.50 -16.23
N CYS A 125 -7.40 20.05 -15.35
CA CYS A 125 -7.27 21.40 -14.82
C CYS A 125 -7.18 21.30 -13.28
N PRO A 126 -6.86 22.38 -12.55
CA PRO A 126 -6.91 22.37 -11.08
C PRO A 126 -8.28 21.99 -10.51
N GLU A 127 -9.36 22.19 -11.29
CA GLU A 127 -10.71 21.74 -10.96
C GLU A 127 -10.90 20.25 -11.20
N SER A 128 -10.10 19.56 -12.00
CA SER A 128 -10.19 18.12 -12.26
C SER A 128 -8.80 17.54 -12.56
N PRO A 129 -7.91 17.50 -11.55
CA PRO A 129 -6.52 17.13 -11.75
C PRO A 129 -6.37 15.63 -12.02
N VAL A 130 -5.30 15.27 -12.72
CA VAL A 130 -5.03 13.89 -13.12
C VAL A 130 -3.56 13.57 -12.84
N ALA A 131 -3.35 12.44 -12.16
CA ALA A 131 -2.04 11.86 -11.90
C ALA A 131 -1.91 10.56 -12.70
N VAL A 132 -0.91 10.49 -13.56
CA VAL A 132 -0.60 9.31 -14.38
C VAL A 132 0.67 8.68 -13.85
N ILE A 133 0.60 7.42 -13.44
CA ILE A 133 1.72 6.64 -12.93
C ILE A 133 2.20 5.72 -14.03
N ASP A 134 3.50 5.70 -14.24
CA ASP A 134 4.21 4.97 -15.27
C ASP A 134 5.49 4.40 -14.63
N GLY A 135 5.38 3.18 -14.09
CA GLY A 135 6.42 2.60 -13.24
C GLY A 135 6.68 3.45 -12.00
N SER A 136 7.94 3.84 -11.80
CA SER A 136 8.38 4.71 -10.69
C SER A 136 8.17 6.20 -10.94
N LYS A 137 7.58 6.59 -12.08
CA LYS A 137 7.35 8.00 -12.41
C LYS A 137 5.88 8.35 -12.31
N MET A 138 5.57 9.40 -11.57
CA MET A 138 4.24 9.99 -11.49
C MET A 138 4.26 11.33 -12.21
N ARG A 139 3.40 11.45 -13.24
CA ARG A 139 3.20 12.69 -13.99
C ARG A 139 1.92 13.37 -13.53
N LEU A 140 2.06 14.61 -13.11
CA LEU A 140 0.99 15.48 -12.63
C LEU A 140 0.73 16.54 -13.69
N TYR A 141 -0.44 16.48 -14.29
CA TYR A 141 -0.83 17.47 -15.30
C TYR A 141 -1.56 18.60 -14.58
N THR A 142 -1.14 19.85 -14.83
CA THR A 142 -1.53 21.09 -14.11
C THR A 142 -1.01 21.23 -12.67
N PRO A 143 0.31 21.20 -12.43
CA PRO A 143 0.83 21.71 -11.17
C PRO A 143 0.48 23.19 -11.04
N ALA A 144 0.00 23.63 -9.87
CA ALA A 144 -0.26 25.06 -9.66
C ALA A 144 1.09 25.82 -9.68
N PRO A 145 1.16 27.01 -10.31
CA PRO A 145 2.39 27.79 -10.29
C PRO A 145 2.74 28.15 -8.84
N GLY A 146 3.91 27.72 -8.38
CA GLY A 146 4.36 27.92 -6.99
C GLY A 146 3.78 26.97 -5.95
N ALA A 147 3.17 25.84 -6.36
CA ALA A 147 2.72 24.80 -5.43
C ALA A 147 3.87 24.34 -4.53
N ALA A 148 3.77 24.62 -3.24
CA ALA A 148 4.82 24.31 -2.28
C ALA A 148 4.61 22.94 -1.60
N SER A 149 3.37 22.43 -1.60
CA SER A 149 3.02 21.19 -0.91
C SER A 149 2.30 20.18 -1.81
N LEU A 150 2.80 18.94 -1.78
CA LEU A 150 2.27 17.76 -2.45
C LEU A 150 1.99 16.72 -1.36
N SER A 151 0.73 16.27 -1.26
CA SER A 151 0.33 15.14 -0.41
C SER A 151 0.03 13.94 -1.30
N VAL A 152 0.63 12.80 -0.97
CA VAL A 152 0.47 11.55 -1.70
C VAL A 152 0.26 10.44 -0.69
N LYS A 153 -0.91 9.80 -0.77
CA LYS A 153 -1.21 8.60 0.00
C LYS A 153 -0.94 7.38 -0.85
N ALA A 154 0.01 6.56 -0.41
CA ALA A 154 0.42 5.36 -1.11
C ALA A 154 0.50 4.15 -0.17
N ILE A 155 0.38 2.97 -0.76
CA ILE A 155 0.74 1.70 -0.15
C ILE A 155 2.23 1.51 -0.40
N ILE A 156 2.99 1.37 0.69
CA ILE A 156 4.43 1.15 0.67
C ILE A 156 4.70 -0.26 1.22
N ASP A 157 5.63 -0.97 0.59
CA ASP A 157 6.19 -2.23 1.06
C ASP A 157 7.61 -1.97 1.58
N GLU A 158 7.69 -1.47 2.82
CA GLU A 158 8.97 -1.25 3.50
C GLU A 158 9.46 -2.56 4.14
N PRO A 159 10.78 -2.80 4.18
CA PRO A 159 11.31 -3.95 4.91
C PRO A 159 10.93 -3.87 6.39
N ASP A 160 10.49 -4.99 6.94
CA ASP A 160 10.17 -5.21 8.36
C ASP A 160 8.97 -4.43 8.93
N ILE A 161 8.27 -3.61 8.13
CA ILE A 161 7.07 -2.85 8.55
C ILE A 161 5.86 -3.22 7.69
N TYR A 162 4.78 -3.61 8.36
CA TYR A 162 3.54 -4.06 7.74
C TYR A 162 2.42 -3.04 7.95
N HIS A 163 1.90 -2.50 6.85
CA HIS A 163 0.91 -1.42 6.84
C HIS A 163 -0.49 -1.97 6.53
N ILE A 164 -1.24 -2.38 7.56
CA ILE A 164 -2.54 -3.06 7.38
C ILE A 164 -3.65 -2.42 8.19
N ASP A 165 -4.91 -2.59 7.78
CA ASP A 165 -6.05 -2.37 8.65
C ASP A 165 -6.34 -3.62 9.47
N SER A 166 -6.85 -3.45 10.69
CA SER A 166 -7.36 -4.54 11.54
C SER A 166 -8.31 -5.50 10.81
N ALA A 167 -9.06 -5.02 9.80
CA ALA A 167 -9.93 -5.85 8.98
C ALA A 167 -9.16 -6.93 8.19
N ALA A 168 -7.93 -6.65 7.76
CA ALA A 168 -7.10 -7.63 7.06
C ALA A 168 -6.77 -8.83 7.94
N LEU A 169 -6.61 -8.62 9.25
CA LEU A 169 -6.26 -9.69 10.20
C LEU A 169 -7.33 -10.80 10.27
N ALA A 170 -8.59 -10.49 9.93
CA ALA A 170 -9.66 -11.48 9.85
C ALA A 170 -9.53 -12.43 8.64
N THR A 171 -8.66 -12.10 7.66
CA THR A 171 -8.41 -12.93 6.47
C THR A 171 -7.33 -13.98 6.69
N ILE A 172 -6.66 -13.96 7.85
CA ILE A 172 -5.64 -14.96 8.21
C ILE A 172 -6.36 -16.31 8.40
N GLN A 173 -6.04 -17.27 7.54
CA GLN A 173 -6.61 -18.62 7.61
C GLN A 173 -6.00 -19.40 8.77
N SER A 174 -6.82 -20.07 9.56
CA SER A 174 -6.35 -20.93 10.64
C SER A 174 -5.76 -22.23 10.09
N PHE A 175 -4.72 -22.76 10.77
CA PHE A 175 -4.04 -23.99 10.36
C PHE A 175 -4.99 -25.19 10.17
N TYR A 176 -6.02 -25.31 11.02
CA TYR A 176 -6.96 -26.43 10.98
C TYR A 176 -7.85 -26.44 9.73
N THR A 177 -8.13 -25.27 9.14
CA THR A 177 -8.97 -25.15 7.94
C THR A 177 -8.23 -25.66 6.70
N GLU A 178 -6.89 -25.67 6.70
CA GLU A 178 -6.12 -26.19 5.57
C GLU A 178 -5.90 -27.71 5.62
N ILE A 179 -6.00 -28.31 6.80
CA ILE A 179 -5.75 -29.75 6.99
C ILE A 179 -7.05 -30.56 6.94
N THR A 180 -8.20 -29.89 7.13
CA THR A 180 -9.52 -30.53 7.04
C THR A 180 -10.17 -30.08 5.74
N PRO A 181 -10.27 -30.96 4.71
CA PRO A 181 -10.91 -30.63 3.43
C PRO A 181 -12.43 -30.42 3.56
#